data_AF-A0A074W751-F1
#
_entry.id   AF-A0A074W751-F1
#
_cell.length_a   1.000
_cell.length_b   1.000
_cell.length_c   1.000
_cell.angle_alpha   90.00
_cell.angle_beta   90.00
_cell.angle_gamma   90.00
#
_symmetry.space_group_name_H-M   'P 1'
#
loop_
_entity.id
_entity.type
_entity.pdbx_description
1 polymer ?
#
loop_
_entity_poly.entity_id
_entity_poly.type
_entity_poly.pdbx_seq_one_letter_code
_entity_poly.pdbx_strand_id
1 'polypeptide(L)'
;MFHILVTLLDVPVEDYSRNKSAASAAQATNALFQSVTSDASPQRAEQHSYAALCTVWSELFNFIKQSPADHSAMQRLVDWIVELRNLKVQTLHIWNRDIELWTDLPLLGPEWLEWIEEYYVHPEDGKSSRYKAFRDMLEKDGGYALYNFWQ
;
A
#
# COMPACT_ATOMS: atom_id res chain seq x y z
N MET A 1 -0.88 13.27 -0.68
CA MET A 1 -0.39 11.89 -0.43
C MET A 1 0.93 11.60 -1.12
N PHE A 2 1.07 11.93 -2.42
CA PHE A 2 2.32 11.81 -3.19
C PHE A 2 3.57 12.26 -2.42
N HIS A 3 3.49 13.42 -1.75
CA HIS A 3 4.62 13.97 -1.01
C HIS A 3 5.12 13.06 0.14
N ILE A 4 4.26 12.25 0.77
CA ILE A 4 4.64 11.38 1.90
C ILE A 4 5.58 10.27 1.42
N LEU A 5 5.20 9.56 0.34
CA LEU A 5 6.03 8.50 -0.22
C LEU A 5 7.30 9.06 -0.87
N VAL A 6 7.23 10.20 -1.57
CA VAL A 6 8.44 10.88 -2.07
C VAL A 6 9.40 11.19 -0.91
N THR A 7 8.90 11.78 0.17
CA THR A 7 9.73 12.12 1.35
C THR A 7 10.38 10.89 1.96
N LEU A 8 9.65 9.77 2.04
CA LEU A 8 10.18 8.49 2.53
C LEU A 8 11.28 7.93 1.61
N LEU A 9 11.08 8.04 0.30
CA LEU A 9 12.00 7.50 -0.70
C LEU A 9 13.25 8.38 -0.87
N ASP A 10 13.16 9.67 -0.61
CA ASP A 10 14.27 10.62 -0.71
C ASP A 10 15.16 10.69 0.54
N VAL A 11 14.80 9.99 1.64
CA VAL A 11 15.67 9.93 2.84
C VAL A 11 17.05 9.37 2.44
N PRO A 12 18.16 10.03 2.77
CA PRO A 12 19.49 9.48 2.50
C PRO A 12 19.66 8.08 3.11
N VAL A 13 20.44 7.20 2.47
CA VAL A 13 20.53 5.79 2.90
C VAL A 13 21.09 5.68 4.32
N GLU A 14 22.04 6.52 4.65
CA GLU A 14 22.68 6.69 5.95
C GLU A 14 21.73 7.18 7.06
N ASP A 15 20.69 7.94 6.69
CA ASP A 15 19.72 8.51 7.61
C ASP A 15 18.44 7.67 7.70
N TYR A 16 18.27 6.72 6.78
CA TYR A 16 17.08 5.88 6.75
C TYR A 16 17.07 4.90 7.92
N SER A 17 16.04 5.01 8.75
CA SER A 17 15.77 4.05 9.81
C SER A 17 14.44 3.37 9.53
N ARG A 18 14.48 2.06 9.30
CA ARG A 18 13.31 1.20 9.07
C ARG A 18 12.14 1.59 9.98
N ASN A 19 12.34 1.52 11.29
CA ASN A 19 11.26 1.71 12.25
C ASN A 19 10.89 3.19 12.49
N LYS A 20 11.77 4.16 12.19
CA LYS A 20 11.46 5.59 12.43
C LYS A 20 10.92 6.26 11.18
N SER A 21 11.65 6.16 10.07
CA SER A 21 11.29 6.77 8.79
C SER A 21 10.00 6.16 8.25
N ALA A 22 9.88 4.83 8.25
CA ALA A 22 8.67 4.17 7.77
C ALA A 22 7.47 4.41 8.71
N ALA A 23 7.66 4.38 10.03
CA ALA A 23 6.58 4.66 10.98
C ALA A 23 6.08 6.10 10.88
N SER A 24 6.98 7.06 10.70
CA SER A 24 6.59 8.46 10.48
C SER A 24 5.78 8.62 9.19
N ALA A 25 6.18 7.94 8.11
CA ALA A 25 5.42 7.95 6.86
C ALA A 25 4.06 7.25 7.00
N ALA A 26 4.00 6.12 7.72
CA ALA A 26 2.75 5.40 7.99
C ALA A 26 1.78 6.26 8.81
N GLN A 27 2.26 6.92 9.87
CA GLN A 27 1.47 7.85 10.68
C GLN A 27 0.96 9.03 9.84
N ALA A 28 1.80 9.61 8.99
CA ALA A 28 1.40 10.70 8.10
C ALA A 28 0.33 10.26 7.09
N THR A 29 0.47 9.06 6.51
CA THR A 29 -0.54 8.48 5.62
C THR A 29 -1.86 8.27 6.36
N ASN A 30 -1.83 7.71 7.57
CA ASN A 30 -3.02 7.49 8.36
C ASN A 30 -3.71 8.79 8.79
N ALA A 31 -2.95 9.81 9.20
CA ALA A 31 -3.49 11.12 9.52
C ALA A 31 -4.16 11.78 8.30
N LEU A 32 -3.55 11.66 7.13
CA LEU A 32 -4.14 12.16 5.88
C LEU A 32 -5.42 11.39 5.52
N PHE A 33 -5.41 10.06 5.64
CA PHE A 33 -6.60 9.24 5.42
C PHE A 33 -7.74 9.70 6.32
N GLN A 34 -7.50 9.79 7.64
CA GLN A 34 -8.49 10.24 8.61
C GLN A 34 -9.00 11.65 8.32
N SER A 35 -8.12 12.58 7.91
CA SER A 35 -8.51 13.94 7.52
C SER A 35 -9.50 13.95 6.36
N VAL A 36 -9.34 13.07 5.38
CA VAL A 36 -10.23 13.01 4.20
C VAL A 36 -11.57 12.35 4.52
N THR A 37 -11.58 11.42 5.47
CA THR A 37 -12.79 10.64 5.82
C THR A 37 -13.62 11.25 6.95
N SER A 38 -13.08 12.17 7.76
CA SER A 38 -13.75 12.69 8.97
C SER A 38 -14.94 13.62 8.71
N ASP A 39 -15.02 14.26 7.54
CA ASP A 39 -16.07 15.26 7.21
C ASP A 39 -17.28 14.68 6.44
N ALA A 40 -17.37 13.35 6.33
CA ALA A 40 -18.37 12.70 5.50
C ALA A 40 -19.62 12.28 6.30
N SER A 41 -20.82 12.50 5.73
CA SER A 41 -22.02 11.80 6.19
C SER A 41 -21.84 10.28 6.01
N PRO A 42 -22.57 9.40 6.74
CA PRO A 42 -22.36 7.95 6.69
C PRO A 42 -22.34 7.35 5.27
N GLN A 43 -23.22 7.84 4.37
CA GLN A 43 -23.27 7.42 2.97
C GLN A 43 -22.10 7.93 2.12
N ARG A 44 -21.52 9.09 2.47
CA ARG A 44 -20.32 9.61 1.82
C ARG A 44 -19.04 9.03 2.43
N ALA A 45 -19.10 8.55 3.67
CA ALA A 45 -17.95 8.01 4.38
C ALA A 45 -17.40 6.76 3.69
N GLU A 46 -18.27 5.87 3.20
CA GLU A 46 -17.86 4.72 2.38
C GLU A 46 -17.16 5.17 1.09
N GLN A 47 -17.79 6.05 0.31
CA GLN A 47 -17.24 6.54 -0.96
C GLN A 47 -15.91 7.28 -0.78
N HIS A 48 -15.81 8.12 0.25
CA HIS A 48 -14.58 8.86 0.56
C HIS A 48 -13.48 7.93 1.07
N SER A 49 -13.82 6.94 1.91
CA SER A 49 -12.86 5.95 2.41
C SER A 49 -12.31 5.10 1.27
N TYR A 50 -13.19 4.62 0.39
CA TYR A 50 -12.80 3.86 -0.80
C TYR A 50 -11.91 4.68 -1.73
N ALA A 51 -12.31 5.90 -2.08
CA ALA A 51 -11.52 6.78 -2.95
C ALA A 51 -10.15 7.13 -2.34
N ALA A 52 -10.10 7.38 -1.04
CA ALA A 52 -8.85 7.62 -0.32
C ALA A 52 -7.93 6.40 -0.37
N LEU A 53 -8.46 5.19 -0.12
CA LEU A 53 -7.70 3.94 -0.23
C LEU A 53 -7.17 3.72 -1.65
N CYS A 54 -8.02 3.87 -2.67
CA CYS A 54 -7.60 3.77 -4.08
C CYS A 54 -6.45 4.73 -4.40
N THR A 55 -6.50 5.95 -3.84
CA THR A 55 -5.41 6.91 -4.00
C THR A 55 -4.13 6.42 -3.33
N VAL A 56 -4.18 5.89 -2.09
CA VAL A 56 -3.00 5.36 -1.37
C VAL A 56 -2.32 4.29 -2.22
N TRP A 57 -3.12 3.35 -2.72
CA TRP A 57 -2.61 2.19 -3.46
C TRP A 57 -2.12 2.53 -4.85
N SER A 58 -2.83 3.42 -5.56
CA SER A 58 -2.39 3.90 -6.87
C SER A 58 -1.01 4.55 -6.77
N GLU A 59 -0.74 5.30 -5.70
CA GLU A 59 0.56 5.93 -5.51
C GLU A 59 1.66 4.92 -5.21
N LEU A 60 1.44 4.00 -4.28
CA LEU A 60 2.37 2.89 -4.03
C LEU A 60 2.75 2.20 -5.35
N PHE A 61 1.74 1.91 -6.16
CA PHE A 61 1.91 1.21 -7.43
C PHE A 61 2.67 2.00 -8.47
N ASN A 62 2.44 3.30 -8.54
CA ASN A 62 3.23 4.18 -9.38
C ASN A 62 4.71 4.14 -8.96
N PHE A 63 5.03 4.10 -7.67
CA PHE A 63 6.41 3.97 -7.21
C PHE A 63 7.02 2.60 -7.51
N ILE A 64 6.28 1.51 -7.30
CA ILE A 64 6.75 0.15 -7.65
C ILE A 64 7.02 0.04 -9.15
N LYS A 65 6.13 0.58 -9.99
CA LYS A 65 6.30 0.59 -11.45
C LYS A 65 7.58 1.30 -11.90
N GLN A 66 7.97 2.35 -11.19
CA GLN A 66 9.10 3.20 -11.57
C GLN A 66 10.43 2.76 -10.92
N SER A 67 10.37 2.00 -9.83
CA SER A 67 11.55 1.56 -9.09
C SER A 67 12.15 0.29 -9.71
N PRO A 68 13.49 0.21 -9.91
CA PRO A 68 14.14 -1.06 -10.19
C PRO A 68 13.86 -2.08 -9.09
N ALA A 69 13.77 -3.36 -9.45
CA ALA A 69 13.37 -4.43 -8.52
C ALA A 69 14.37 -4.62 -7.36
N ASP A 70 15.63 -4.28 -7.56
CA ASP A 70 16.73 -4.35 -6.60
C ASP A 70 17.01 -3.01 -5.89
N HIS A 71 16.19 -1.98 -6.16
CA HIS A 71 16.39 -0.66 -5.58
C HIS A 71 15.93 -0.62 -4.11
N SER A 72 16.67 0.10 -3.26
CA SER A 72 16.35 0.25 -1.82
C SER A 72 14.95 0.82 -1.56
N ALA A 73 14.43 1.62 -2.51
CA ALA A 73 13.05 2.13 -2.49
C ALA A 73 12.00 1.02 -2.29
N MET A 74 12.18 -0.16 -2.90
CA MET A 74 11.26 -1.28 -2.74
C MET A 74 11.16 -1.70 -1.27
N GLN A 75 12.31 -1.82 -0.59
CA GLN A 75 12.33 -2.18 0.83
C GLN A 75 11.70 -1.09 1.70
N ARG A 76 11.91 0.19 1.37
CA ARG A 76 11.30 1.29 2.12
C ARG A 76 9.78 1.31 2.01
N LEU A 77 9.25 0.98 0.83
CA LEU A 77 7.81 0.83 0.61
C LEU A 77 7.25 -0.38 1.37
N VAL A 78 7.99 -1.50 1.44
CA VAL A 78 7.64 -2.66 2.27
C VAL A 78 7.56 -2.27 3.74
N ASP A 79 8.60 -1.60 4.24
CA ASP A 79 8.67 -1.14 5.63
C ASP A 79 7.52 -0.19 5.97
N TRP A 80 7.13 0.68 5.04
CA TRP A 80 5.96 1.55 5.19
C TRP A 80 4.65 0.79 5.30
N ILE A 81 4.45 -0.27 4.50
CA ILE A 81 3.26 -1.13 4.62
C ILE A 81 3.25 -1.88 5.95
N VAL A 82 4.40 -2.39 6.40
CA VAL A 82 4.52 -3.05 7.70
C VAL A 82 4.14 -2.09 8.84
N GLU A 83 4.65 -0.85 8.80
CA GLU A 83 4.32 0.14 9.84
C GLU A 83 2.87 0.63 9.76
N LEU A 84 2.27 0.72 8.57
CA LEU A 84 0.84 1.00 8.43
C LEU A 84 -0.02 -0.05 9.15
N ARG A 85 0.33 -1.32 9.03
CA ARG A 85 -0.37 -2.45 9.69
C ARG A 85 -0.25 -2.41 11.21
N ASN A 86 0.82 -1.82 11.73
CA ASN A 86 1.02 -1.68 13.17
C ASN A 86 0.19 -0.54 13.79
N LEU A 87 -0.48 0.29 12.97
CA LEU A 87 -1.34 1.34 13.46
C LEU A 87 -2.62 0.76 14.06
N LYS A 88 -3.30 1.56 14.90
CA LYS A 88 -4.58 1.15 15.50
C LYS A 88 -5.58 0.81 14.39
N VAL A 89 -6.13 -0.39 14.49
CA VAL A 89 -7.15 -0.89 13.57
C VAL A 89 -8.40 -0.03 13.67
N GLN A 90 -8.84 0.50 12.53
CA GLN A 90 -10.14 1.13 12.34
C GLN A 90 -10.97 0.23 11.42
N THR A 91 -12.20 -0.10 11.81
CA THR A 91 -13.10 -0.82 10.90
C THR A 91 -13.75 0.16 9.94
N LEU A 92 -13.63 -0.11 8.64
CA LEU A 92 -14.32 0.60 7.57
C LEU A 92 -15.42 -0.28 7.01
N HIS A 93 -16.57 0.32 6.69
CA HIS A 93 -17.63 -0.38 5.98
C HIS A 93 -17.56 0.00 4.50
N ILE A 94 -17.04 -0.91 3.67
CA ILE A 94 -16.86 -0.72 2.22
C ILE A 94 -17.31 -1.99 1.52
N TRP A 95 -18.03 -1.87 0.41
CA TRP A 95 -18.55 -3.01 -0.36
C TRP A 95 -19.49 -3.90 0.45
N ASN A 96 -20.31 -3.28 1.32
CA ASN A 96 -21.19 -3.97 2.25
C ASN A 96 -20.47 -4.97 3.19
N ARG A 97 -19.16 -4.81 3.41
CA ARG A 97 -18.39 -5.60 4.36
C ARG A 97 -17.56 -4.72 5.28
N ASP A 98 -17.27 -5.25 6.46
CA ASP A 98 -16.34 -4.64 7.39
C ASP A 98 -14.91 -5.02 6.99
N ILE A 99 -14.04 -4.03 6.98
CA ILE A 99 -12.63 -4.14 6.60
C ILE A 99 -11.79 -3.52 7.72
N GLU A 100 -10.78 -4.24 8.18
CA GLU A 100 -9.78 -3.72 9.11
C GLU A 100 -8.80 -2.83 8.34
N LEU A 101 -8.93 -1.51 8.52
CA LEU A 101 -8.05 -0.52 7.92
C LEU A 101 -6.60 -0.84 8.28
N TRP A 102 -5.80 -0.84 7.23
CA TRP A 102 -4.39 -1.19 7.23
C TRP A 102 -4.06 -2.67 7.40
N THR A 103 -4.79 -3.42 8.22
CA THR A 103 -4.54 -4.87 8.43
C THR A 103 -4.89 -5.70 7.21
N ASP A 104 -6.04 -5.42 6.59
CA ASP A 104 -6.54 -6.14 5.41
C ASP A 104 -5.90 -5.61 4.10
N LEU A 105 -4.64 -5.14 4.20
CA LEU A 105 -3.92 -4.50 3.11
C LEU A 105 -2.81 -5.34 2.48
N PRO A 106 -2.59 -5.19 1.14
CA PRO A 106 -3.48 -4.46 0.26
C PRO A 106 -4.82 -5.17 0.20
N LEU A 107 -5.88 -4.46 -0.20
CA LEU A 107 -7.14 -5.08 -0.60
C LEU A 107 -6.89 -5.92 -1.85
N LEU A 108 -6.10 -6.98 -1.70
CA LEU A 108 -5.73 -7.97 -2.71
C LEU A 108 -6.87 -8.99 -2.82
N GLY A 109 -8.10 -8.47 -2.83
CA GLY A 109 -9.23 -9.25 -3.26
C GLY A 109 -9.08 -9.58 -4.76
N PRO A 110 -9.89 -10.51 -5.26
CA PRO A 110 -9.95 -10.86 -6.68
C PRO A 110 -10.12 -9.62 -7.58
N GLU A 111 -10.90 -8.63 -7.13
CA GLU A 111 -11.20 -7.42 -7.92
C GLU A 111 -9.96 -6.54 -8.17
N TRP A 112 -8.93 -6.65 -7.33
CA TRP A 112 -7.68 -5.90 -7.46
C TRP A 112 -6.64 -6.64 -8.30
N LEU A 113 -6.65 -7.97 -8.26
CA LEU A 113 -5.90 -8.80 -9.21
C LEU A 113 -6.46 -8.63 -10.62
N GLU A 114 -7.78 -8.61 -10.79
CA GLU A 114 -8.43 -8.31 -12.08
C GLU A 114 -7.99 -6.94 -12.61
N TRP A 115 -7.89 -5.91 -11.77
CA TRP A 115 -7.41 -4.59 -12.19
C TRP A 115 -5.93 -4.57 -12.62
N ILE A 116 -5.11 -5.41 -12.01
CA ILE A 116 -3.68 -5.59 -12.35
C ILE A 116 -3.52 -6.45 -13.61
N GLU A 117 -4.30 -7.52 -13.75
CA GLU A 117 -4.30 -8.46 -14.87
C GLU A 117 -4.89 -7.85 -16.14
N GLU A 118 -6.02 -7.14 -16.03
CA GLU A 118 -6.70 -6.49 -17.15
C GLU A 118 -5.89 -5.34 -17.74
N TYR A 119 -5.06 -4.65 -16.94
CA TYR A 119 -4.39 -3.43 -17.37
C TYR A 119 -2.84 -3.46 -17.36
N TYR A 120 -2.16 -4.42 -16.70
CA TYR A 120 -0.72 -4.25 -16.40
C TYR A 120 0.18 -5.49 -16.31
N VAL A 121 -0.30 -6.72 -16.51
CA VAL A 121 0.56 -7.92 -16.32
C VAL A 121 0.60 -8.79 -17.58
N HIS A 122 1.62 -8.55 -18.41
CA HIS A 122 2.12 -9.59 -19.30
C HIS A 122 3.36 -10.23 -18.66
N PRO A 123 3.44 -11.56 -18.55
CA PRO A 123 4.50 -12.28 -17.83
C PRO A 123 5.93 -11.99 -18.32
N GLU A 124 6.09 -11.39 -19.50
CA GLU A 124 7.37 -11.02 -20.09
C GLU A 124 7.78 -9.56 -19.88
N ASP A 125 6.96 -8.74 -19.20
CA ASP A 125 7.27 -7.32 -19.02
C ASP A 125 8.02 -6.99 -17.72
N GLY A 126 8.88 -5.97 -17.77
CA GLY A 126 9.67 -5.52 -16.61
C GLY A 126 8.82 -4.91 -15.48
N LYS A 127 7.51 -4.75 -15.66
CA LYS A 127 6.59 -4.29 -14.62
C LYS A 127 6.15 -5.47 -13.75
N SER A 128 5.82 -6.59 -14.38
CA SER A 128 5.45 -7.85 -13.72
C SER A 128 6.55 -8.34 -12.79
N SER A 129 7.83 -8.19 -13.21
CA SER A 129 8.97 -8.56 -12.36
C SER A 129 9.13 -7.65 -11.13
N ARG A 130 8.83 -6.35 -11.23
CA ARG A 130 8.88 -5.39 -10.10
C ARG A 130 7.78 -5.66 -9.08
N TYR A 131 6.55 -5.87 -9.54
CA TYR A 131 5.44 -6.22 -8.67
C TYR A 131 5.66 -7.56 -7.98
N LYS A 132 6.17 -8.56 -8.70
CA LYS A 132 6.56 -9.84 -8.11
C LYS A 132 7.64 -9.67 -7.05
N ALA A 133 8.70 -8.91 -7.34
CA ALA A 133 9.76 -8.65 -6.36
C ALA A 133 9.22 -7.96 -5.10
N PHE A 134 8.40 -6.92 -5.26
CA PHE A 134 7.78 -6.22 -4.15
C PHE A 134 6.89 -7.14 -3.30
N ARG A 135 6.09 -7.98 -3.96
CA ARG A 135 5.26 -8.99 -3.30
C ARG A 135 6.09 -9.98 -2.49
N ASP A 136 7.11 -10.56 -3.10
CA ASP A 136 7.97 -11.56 -2.46
C ASP A 136 8.69 -10.94 -1.23
N MET A 137 9.04 -9.65 -1.30
CA MET A 137 9.59 -8.91 -0.15
C MET A 137 8.54 -8.70 0.96
N LEU A 138 7.29 -8.35 0.62
CA LEU A 138 6.20 -8.23 1.58
C LEU A 138 5.89 -9.54 2.30
N GLU A 139 5.86 -10.66 1.59
CA GLU A 139 5.65 -11.99 2.18
C GLU A 139 6.73 -12.32 3.21
N LYS A 140 7.99 -12.05 2.86
CA LYS A 140 9.15 -12.31 3.70
C LYS A 140 9.18 -11.45 4.97
N ASP A 141 8.94 -10.15 4.84
CA ASP A 141 9.16 -9.18 5.92
C ASP A 141 7.88 -8.85 6.71
N GLY A 142 6.71 -8.94 6.07
CA GLY A 142 5.43 -8.62 6.68
C GLY A 142 4.67 -9.82 7.24
N GLY A 143 5.19 -11.05 7.11
CA GLY A 143 4.48 -12.27 7.48
C GLY A 143 3.19 -12.45 6.67
N TYR A 144 3.22 -12.02 5.41
CA TYR A 144 2.08 -12.09 4.53
C TYR A 144 1.88 -13.53 4.03
N ALA A 145 0.70 -14.11 4.25
CA ALA A 145 0.23 -15.25 3.45
C ALA A 145 -0.66 -14.68 2.36
N LEU A 146 -0.06 -14.22 1.27
CA LEU A 146 -0.82 -13.95 0.06
C LEU A 146 -1.32 -15.29 -0.42
N TYR A 147 -2.62 -15.51 -0.33
CA TYR A 147 -3.22 -16.73 -0.85
C TYR A 147 -2.74 -16.92 -2.28
N ASN A 148 -2.18 -18.11 -2.56
CA ASN A 148 -1.71 -18.49 -3.88
C ASN A 148 -2.91 -18.51 -4.84
N PHE A 149 -3.13 -17.41 -5.55
CA PHE A 149 -4.13 -17.34 -6.62
C PHE A 149 -3.55 -17.62 -8.02
N TRP A 150 -2.30 -18.10 -8.08
CA TRP A 150 -1.60 -18.49 -9.32
C TRP A 150 -1.44 -20.03 -9.45
N GLN A 151 -2.53 -20.78 -9.26
CA GLN A 151 -2.64 -22.15 -9.78
C GLN A 151 -3.66 -22.21 -10.90
#